data_AF-A0A816HUT0-F1
#
_entry.id   AF-A0A816HUT0-F1
#
_cell.length_a   1.000
_cell.length_b   1.000
_cell.length_c   1.000
_cell.angle_alpha   90.00
_cell.angle_beta   90.00
_cell.angle_gamma   90.00
#
_symmetry.space_group_name_H-M   'P 1'
#
loop_
_entity.id
_entity.type
_entity.pdbx_description
1 polymer ?
#
loop_
_entity_poly.entity_id
_entity_poly.type
_entity_poly.pdbx_seq_one_letter_code
_entity_poly.pdbx_strand_id
1 'polypeptide(L)'
;EDEFPDSKALLPKDSFERARCRLWIDYLTKKFTPAFYRIMQAQEEDKQKEALNELVEILRKYLEQVKGPWFLGEQFSLTDITIAPWICRMFILEEYRGFTDELVGGRWLEYKKLINERTSVIKTSSDHQHLTDIYQRYLKNETQSEVGKAIRAGKALP
;
A
#
# COMPACT_ATOMS: atom_id res chain seq x y z
N GLU A 1 -12.58 10.81 17.09
CA GLU A 1 -12.40 12.27 17.19
C GLU A 1 -12.39 12.69 18.66
N ASP A 2 -13.20 12.05 19.49
CA ASP A 2 -13.30 12.28 20.95
C ASP A 2 -11.97 12.19 21.73
N GLU A 3 -11.04 11.32 21.31
CA GLU A 3 -9.74 11.16 21.98
C GLU A 3 -8.70 12.25 21.62
N PHE A 4 -8.86 12.93 20.47
CA PHE A 4 -7.91 13.96 20.00
C PHE A 4 -8.64 15.14 19.35
N PRO A 5 -9.40 15.93 20.13
CA PRO A 5 -10.31 16.95 19.61
C PRO A 5 -9.60 18.12 18.89
N ASP A 6 -8.37 18.45 19.31
CA ASP A 6 -7.57 19.54 18.72
C ASP A 6 -6.78 19.11 17.47
N SER A 7 -6.85 17.83 17.09
CA SER A 7 -6.13 17.29 15.94
C SER A 7 -6.92 17.48 14.64
N LYS A 8 -6.21 17.63 13.52
CA LYS A 8 -6.85 17.67 12.20
C LYS A 8 -7.50 16.31 11.93
N ALA A 9 -8.81 16.30 11.71
CA ALA A 9 -9.57 15.09 11.42
C ALA A 9 -8.99 14.34 10.21
N LEU A 10 -8.81 13.02 10.35
CA LEU A 10 -8.32 12.14 9.28
C LEU A 10 -9.46 11.61 8.40
N LEU A 11 -10.69 11.80 8.82
CA LEU A 11 -11.89 11.49 8.06
C LEU A 11 -12.71 12.78 7.85
N PRO A 12 -13.47 12.87 6.75
CA PRO A 12 -14.30 14.04 6.49
C PRO A 12 -15.51 14.06 7.42
N LYS A 13 -16.07 15.25 7.63
CA LYS A 13 -17.30 15.44 8.43
C LYS A 13 -18.54 14.93 7.71
N ASP A 14 -18.57 15.08 6.40
CA ASP A 14 -19.66 14.58 5.55
C ASP A 14 -19.78 13.05 5.63
N SER A 15 -21.02 12.56 5.81
CA SER A 15 -21.29 11.14 6.00
C SER A 15 -20.98 10.31 4.77
N PHE A 16 -21.24 10.84 3.57
CA PHE A 16 -21.03 10.13 2.32
C PHE A 16 -19.53 9.99 2.01
N GLU A 17 -18.78 11.09 2.10
CA GLU A 17 -17.33 11.09 1.91
C GLU A 17 -16.64 10.20 2.96
N ARG A 18 -17.14 10.16 4.20
CA ARG A 18 -16.62 9.28 5.25
C ARG A 18 -16.85 7.81 4.91
N ALA A 19 -18.04 7.46 4.42
CA ALA A 19 -18.34 6.12 3.94
C ALA A 19 -17.45 5.75 2.74
N ARG A 20 -17.20 6.69 1.81
CA ARG A 20 -16.29 6.48 0.68
C ARG A 20 -14.86 6.20 1.14
N CYS A 21 -14.32 6.95 2.11
CA CYS A 21 -13.01 6.65 2.69
C CYS A 21 -12.95 5.23 3.23
N ARG A 22 -13.94 4.83 4.04
CA ARG A 22 -13.99 3.48 4.63
C ARG A 22 -14.04 2.38 3.57
N LEU A 23 -14.80 2.57 2.50
CA LEU A 23 -14.87 1.63 1.39
C LEU A 23 -13.51 1.44 0.70
N TRP A 24 -12.78 2.53 0.48
CA TRP A 24 -11.46 2.46 -0.16
C TRP A 24 -10.38 1.91 0.77
N ILE A 25 -10.45 2.20 2.07
CA ILE A 25 -9.61 1.56 3.07
C ILE A 25 -9.84 0.03 3.03
N ASP A 26 -11.09 -0.41 3.06
CA ASP A 26 -11.46 -1.83 2.98
C ASP A 26 -10.97 -2.48 1.67
N TYR A 27 -11.13 -1.78 0.54
CA TYR A 27 -10.64 -2.22 -0.75
C TYR A 27 -9.12 -2.41 -0.75
N LEU A 28 -8.35 -1.45 -0.23
CA LEU A 28 -6.90 -1.54 -0.11
C LEU A 28 -6.49 -2.71 0.78
N THR A 29 -7.09 -2.85 1.97
CA THR A 29 -6.79 -3.95 2.88
C THR A 29 -7.12 -5.32 2.29
N LYS A 30 -8.22 -5.46 1.53
CA LYS A 30 -8.67 -6.75 0.98
C LYS A 30 -8.07 -7.10 -0.38
N LYS A 31 -7.60 -6.12 -1.16
CA LYS A 31 -7.09 -6.34 -2.53
C LYS A 31 -5.61 -6.02 -2.62
N PHE A 32 -5.24 -4.79 -2.29
CA PHE A 32 -3.87 -4.33 -2.42
C PHE A 32 -2.91 -5.11 -1.50
N THR A 33 -3.22 -5.23 -0.21
CA THR A 33 -2.30 -5.86 0.75
C THR A 33 -2.02 -7.34 0.41
N PRO A 34 -3.03 -8.19 0.10
CA PRO A 34 -2.77 -9.54 -0.36
C PRO A 34 -1.97 -9.61 -1.66
N ALA A 35 -2.26 -8.74 -2.65
CA ALA A 35 -1.52 -8.71 -3.91
C ALA A 35 -0.03 -8.40 -3.68
N PHE A 36 0.28 -7.41 -2.84
CA PHE A 36 1.66 -7.06 -2.47
C PHE A 36 2.42 -8.29 -1.92
N TYR A 37 1.81 -9.01 -0.96
CA TYR A 37 2.44 -10.20 -0.38
C TYR A 37 2.52 -11.39 -1.35
N ARG A 38 1.57 -11.55 -2.27
CA ARG A 38 1.60 -12.59 -3.30
C ARG A 38 2.78 -12.38 -4.25
N ILE A 39 2.95 -11.17 -4.77
CA ILE A 39 4.11 -10.84 -5.64
C ILE A 39 5.41 -11.12 -4.89
N MET A 40 5.51 -10.60 -3.66
CA MET A 40 6.72 -10.73 -2.87
C MET A 40 7.09 -12.19 -2.58
N GLN A 41 6.12 -13.07 -2.29
CA GLN A 41 6.39 -14.48 -1.96
C GLN A 41 6.42 -15.41 -3.18
N ALA A 42 5.90 -15.00 -4.33
CA ALA A 42 5.92 -15.82 -5.54
C ALA A 42 7.36 -16.16 -5.94
N GLN A 43 7.63 -17.45 -6.14
CA GLN A 43 8.93 -17.98 -6.57
C GLN A 43 8.96 -18.25 -8.08
N GLU A 44 7.81 -18.53 -8.67
CA GLU A 44 7.64 -18.76 -10.11
C GLU A 44 7.44 -17.42 -10.83
N GLU A 45 8.18 -17.19 -11.91
CA GLU A 45 8.18 -15.93 -12.66
C GLU A 45 6.79 -15.57 -13.21
N ASP A 46 6.04 -16.56 -13.71
CA ASP A 46 4.69 -16.33 -14.24
C ASP A 46 3.72 -15.87 -13.14
N LYS A 47 3.83 -16.42 -11.93
CA LYS A 47 3.03 -15.99 -10.77
C LYS A 47 3.42 -14.60 -10.30
N GLN A 48 4.70 -14.25 -10.38
CA GLN A 48 5.16 -12.88 -10.09
C GLN A 48 4.54 -11.90 -11.08
N LYS A 49 4.59 -12.19 -12.39
CA LYS A 49 4.00 -11.35 -13.45
C LYS A 49 2.49 -11.20 -13.31
N GLU A 50 1.77 -12.30 -13.05
CA GLU A 50 0.32 -12.27 -12.84
C GLU A 50 -0.05 -11.37 -11.67
N ALA A 51 0.58 -11.58 -10.51
CA ALA A 51 0.29 -10.80 -9.32
C ALA A 51 0.74 -9.33 -9.47
N LEU A 52 1.83 -9.05 -10.21
CA LEU A 52 2.30 -7.71 -10.53
C LEU A 52 1.26 -6.95 -11.35
N ASN A 53 0.72 -7.58 -12.40
CA ASN A 53 -0.35 -7.00 -13.21
C ASN A 53 -1.59 -6.71 -12.36
N GLU A 54 -1.97 -7.62 -11.46
CA GLU A 54 -3.09 -7.40 -10.54
C GLU A 54 -2.86 -6.17 -9.64
N LEU A 55 -1.66 -6.03 -9.06
CA LEU A 55 -1.31 -4.88 -8.22
C LEU A 55 -1.34 -3.57 -8.99
N VAL A 56 -0.83 -3.56 -10.22
CA VAL A 56 -0.86 -2.37 -11.10
C VAL A 56 -2.29 -1.93 -11.36
N GLU A 57 -3.21 -2.85 -11.67
CA GLU A 57 -4.61 -2.52 -11.90
C GLU A 57 -5.31 -2.02 -10.62
N ILE A 58 -5.00 -2.61 -9.46
CA ILE A 58 -5.49 -2.12 -8.16
C ILE A 58 -5.03 -0.67 -7.91
N LEU A 59 -3.77 -0.36 -8.19
CA LEU A 59 -3.20 0.97 -8.01
C LEU A 59 -3.81 1.98 -8.97
N ARG A 60 -3.96 1.64 -10.26
CA ARG A 60 -4.63 2.48 -11.26
C ARG A 60 -6.05 2.82 -10.82
N LYS A 61 -6.83 1.80 -10.43
CA LYS A 61 -8.20 1.97 -9.96
C LYS A 61 -8.29 2.83 -8.70
N TYR A 62 -7.34 2.69 -7.77
CA TYR A 62 -7.26 3.56 -6.60
C TYR A 62 -6.98 5.02 -6.98
N LEU A 63 -6.03 5.24 -7.89
CA LEU A 63 -5.62 6.59 -8.33
C LEU A 63 -6.73 7.35 -9.08
N GLU A 64 -7.63 6.65 -9.78
CA GLU A 64 -8.83 7.25 -10.38
C GLU A 64 -9.72 7.98 -9.36
N GLN A 65 -9.64 7.58 -8.09
CA GLN A 65 -10.51 8.04 -7.01
C GLN A 65 -9.84 9.10 -6.14
N VAL A 66 -8.52 9.22 -6.26
CA VAL A 66 -7.76 10.28 -5.62
C VAL A 66 -8.21 11.61 -6.23
N LYS A 67 -8.62 12.57 -5.40
CA LYS A 67 -9.03 13.89 -5.88
C LYS A 67 -7.84 14.83 -6.14
N GLY A 68 -6.71 14.60 -5.45
CA GLY A 68 -5.44 15.31 -5.64
C GLY A 68 -5.31 16.57 -4.76
N PRO A 69 -4.17 16.80 -4.08
CA PRO A 69 -2.97 15.95 -3.98
C PRO A 69 -3.17 14.63 -3.20
N TRP A 70 -4.19 14.56 -2.35
CA TRP A 70 -4.52 13.39 -1.52
C TRP A 70 -5.85 12.76 -1.95
N PHE A 71 -6.23 11.65 -1.32
CA PHE A 71 -7.48 10.94 -1.63
C PHE A 71 -8.71 11.87 -1.59
N LEU A 72 -8.78 12.73 -0.58
CA LEU A 72 -9.87 13.71 -0.40
C LEU A 72 -9.61 15.08 -1.05
N GLY A 73 -8.52 15.24 -1.79
CA GLY A 73 -8.12 16.51 -2.38
C GLY A 73 -6.98 17.12 -1.58
N GLU A 74 -7.14 18.34 -1.08
CA GLU A 74 -6.14 19.03 -0.24
C GLU A 74 -5.94 18.42 1.16
N GLN A 75 -6.87 17.56 1.60
CA GLN A 75 -6.82 16.95 2.92
C GLN A 75 -6.20 15.55 2.88
N PHE A 76 -5.05 15.40 3.52
CA PHE A 76 -4.49 14.09 3.85
C PHE A 76 -5.40 13.35 4.82
N SER A 77 -5.74 12.11 4.48
CA SER A 77 -6.82 11.36 5.13
C SER A 77 -6.38 9.96 5.57
N LEU A 78 -7.26 9.28 6.29
CA LEU A 78 -7.04 7.89 6.70
C LEU A 78 -6.87 6.94 5.50
N THR A 79 -7.45 7.27 4.35
CA THR A 79 -7.25 6.48 3.13
C THR A 79 -5.80 6.55 2.66
N ASP A 80 -5.21 7.75 2.66
CA ASP A 80 -3.79 7.95 2.29
C ASP A 80 -2.86 7.27 3.30
N ILE A 81 -3.19 7.36 4.60
CA ILE A 81 -2.45 6.69 5.68
C ILE A 81 -2.47 5.17 5.49
N THR A 82 -3.57 4.60 5.00
CA THR A 82 -3.71 3.15 4.84
C THR A 82 -2.73 2.60 3.80
N ILE A 83 -2.52 3.31 2.70
CA ILE A 83 -1.59 2.88 1.65
C ILE A 83 -0.14 3.31 1.90
N ALA A 84 0.10 4.35 2.70
CA ALA A 84 1.42 4.93 2.90
C ALA A 84 2.52 3.93 3.34
N PRO A 85 2.31 3.02 4.31
CA PRO A 85 3.33 2.06 4.71
C PRO A 85 3.81 1.17 3.55
N TRP A 86 2.91 0.87 2.62
CA TRP A 86 3.21 0.04 1.46
C TRP A 86 3.98 0.81 0.39
N ILE A 87 3.61 2.08 0.18
CA ILE A 87 4.34 2.98 -0.72
C ILE A 87 5.80 3.11 -0.27
N CYS A 88 6.05 3.27 1.02
CA CYS A 88 7.41 3.32 1.57
C CYS A 88 8.18 1.99 1.40
N ARG A 89 7.49 0.89 1.09
CA ARG A 89 8.08 -0.45 0.90
C ARG A 89 8.09 -0.89 -0.56
N MET A 90 7.64 -0.04 -1.49
CA MET A 90 7.60 -0.37 -2.91
C MET A 90 8.97 -0.64 -3.51
N PHE A 91 10.02 -0.04 -2.94
CA PHE A 91 11.41 -0.29 -3.34
C PHE A 91 11.77 -1.80 -3.33
N ILE A 92 11.12 -2.60 -2.49
CA ILE A 92 11.32 -4.05 -2.44
C ILE A 92 10.77 -4.72 -3.71
N LEU A 93 9.61 -4.30 -4.18
CA LEU A 93 9.06 -4.84 -5.42
C LEU A 93 9.82 -4.31 -6.65
N GLU A 94 10.34 -3.08 -6.56
CA GLU A 94 11.20 -2.48 -7.59
C GLU A 94 12.50 -3.26 -7.76
N GLU A 95 13.17 -3.56 -6.65
CA GLU A 95 14.46 -4.25 -6.66
C GLU A 95 14.34 -5.75 -6.98
N TYR A 96 13.30 -6.42 -6.46
CA TYR A 96 13.23 -7.88 -6.48
C TYR A 96 12.11 -8.48 -7.34
N ARG A 97 11.14 -7.69 -7.79
CA ARG A 97 9.91 -8.21 -8.44
C ARG A 97 9.48 -7.47 -9.69
N GLY A 98 10.35 -6.63 -10.24
CA GLY A 98 10.12 -5.98 -11.54
C GLY A 98 9.00 -4.94 -11.56
N PHE A 99 8.56 -4.45 -10.39
CA PHE A 99 7.66 -3.31 -10.34
C PHE A 99 8.41 -2.05 -10.80
N THR A 100 7.78 -1.23 -11.63
CA THR A 100 8.27 0.12 -11.93
C THR A 100 7.11 1.10 -11.88
N ASP A 101 7.39 2.35 -11.53
CA ASP A 101 6.35 3.38 -11.41
C ASP A 101 5.63 3.63 -12.75
N GLU A 102 6.31 3.42 -13.87
CA GLU A 102 5.78 3.54 -15.23
C GLU A 102 4.68 2.53 -15.53
N LEU A 103 4.71 1.35 -14.91
CA LEU A 103 3.65 0.36 -15.05
C LEU A 103 2.31 0.93 -14.56
N VAL A 104 2.32 1.79 -13.54
CA VAL A 104 1.10 2.40 -13.00
C VAL A 104 0.78 3.71 -13.74
N GLY A 105 1.78 4.57 -13.96
CA GLY A 105 1.68 5.82 -14.74
C GLY A 105 2.12 7.07 -13.98
N GLY A 106 2.29 8.20 -14.66
CA GLY A 106 2.88 9.43 -14.07
C GLY A 106 2.17 9.96 -12.82
N ARG A 107 0.84 9.82 -12.75
CA ARG A 107 0.06 10.19 -11.56
C ARG A 107 0.44 9.40 -10.31
N TRP A 108 0.85 8.13 -10.49
CA TRP A 108 1.35 7.31 -9.39
C TRP A 108 2.67 7.84 -8.86
N LEU A 109 3.60 8.19 -9.77
CA LEU A 109 4.90 8.73 -9.40
C LEU A 109 4.76 9.99 -8.53
N GLU A 110 3.86 10.90 -8.91
CA GLU A 110 3.54 12.10 -8.14
C GLU A 110 2.95 11.77 -6.76
N TYR A 111 1.96 10.87 -6.71
CA TYR A 111 1.32 10.48 -5.45
C TYR A 111 2.28 9.76 -4.50
N LYS A 112 3.08 8.82 -5.01
CA LYS A 112 4.14 8.11 -4.27
C LYS A 112 5.15 9.10 -3.69
N LYS A 113 5.59 10.07 -4.49
CA LYS A 113 6.50 11.13 -4.04
C LYS A 113 5.91 11.92 -2.88
N LEU A 114 4.68 12.42 -3.03
CA LEU A 114 3.99 13.19 -1.99
C LEU A 114 3.88 12.42 -0.66
N ILE A 115 3.57 11.11 -0.73
CA ILE A 115 3.50 10.25 0.45
C ILE A 115 4.87 10.10 1.12
N ASN A 116 5.92 9.80 0.35
CA ASN A 116 7.27 9.59 0.88
C ASN A 116 7.90 10.87 1.44
N GLU A 117 7.53 12.04 0.93
CA GLU A 117 8.02 13.34 1.41
C GLU A 117 7.25 13.86 2.64
N ARG A 118 6.16 13.19 3.04
CA ARG A 118 5.33 13.66 4.15
C ARG A 118 6.06 13.47 5.49
N THR A 119 6.20 14.55 6.26
CA THR A 119 6.87 14.55 7.57
C THR A 119 6.41 13.44 8.52
N SER A 120 5.10 13.17 8.62
CA SER A 120 4.58 12.11 9.49
C SER A 120 4.98 10.71 9.03
N VAL A 121 5.13 10.51 7.72
CA VAL A 121 5.56 9.23 7.13
C VAL A 121 7.06 9.06 7.35
N ILE A 122 7.87 10.08 7.03
CA ILE A 122 9.33 10.05 7.24
C ILE A 122 9.67 9.73 8.71
N LYS A 123 9.00 10.40 9.66
CA LYS A 123 9.26 10.22 11.10
C LYS A 123 8.85 8.84 11.65
N THR A 124 8.14 8.02 10.87
CA THR A 124 7.65 6.70 11.31
C THR A 124 8.18 5.55 10.46
N SER A 125 8.96 5.85 9.42
CA SER A 125 9.59 4.86 8.55
C SER A 125 10.96 4.44 9.09
N SER A 126 11.24 3.13 9.00
CA SER A 126 12.58 2.60 9.24
C SER A 126 13.46 2.72 8.00
N ASP A 127 14.78 2.66 8.20
CA ASP A 127 15.73 2.63 7.09
C ASP A 127 15.51 1.43 6.16
N HIS A 128 15.76 1.62 4.87
CA HIS A 128 15.53 0.59 3.86
C HIS A 128 16.29 -0.71 4.15
N GLN A 129 17.51 -0.62 4.69
CA GLN A 129 18.32 -1.79 5.03
C GLN A 129 17.61 -2.71 6.04
N HIS A 130 17.06 -2.14 7.11
CA HIS A 130 16.34 -2.91 8.12
C HIS A 130 15.06 -3.53 7.57
N LEU A 131 14.36 -2.82 6.67
CA LEU A 131 13.20 -3.37 5.99
C LEU A 131 13.60 -4.53 5.06
N THR A 132 14.66 -4.38 4.27
CA THR A 132 15.16 -5.46 3.40
C THR A 132 15.44 -6.73 4.19
N ASP A 133 16.12 -6.63 5.34
CA ASP A 133 16.42 -7.80 6.20
C ASP A 133 15.15 -8.53 6.67
N ILE A 134 14.09 -7.78 7.01
CA ILE A 134 12.78 -8.34 7.39
C ILE A 134 12.14 -9.05 6.20
N TYR A 135 12.20 -8.43 5.02
CA TYR A 135 11.52 -8.91 3.83
C TYR A 135 12.26 -10.01 3.08
N GLN A 136 13.57 -10.21 3.32
CA GLN A 136 14.33 -11.34 2.78
C GLN A 136 13.65 -12.69 3.03
N ARG A 137 13.06 -12.90 4.22
CA ARG A 137 12.34 -14.15 4.54
C ARG A 137 11.03 -14.30 3.76
N TYR A 138 10.39 -13.20 3.40
CA TYR A 138 9.22 -13.22 2.52
C TYR A 138 9.64 -13.45 1.06
N LEU A 139 10.71 -12.81 0.60
CA LEU A 139 11.24 -12.96 -0.75
C LEU A 139 11.66 -14.40 -1.06
N LYS A 140 12.19 -15.12 -0.06
CA LYS A 140 12.51 -16.55 -0.13
C LYS A 140 11.32 -17.47 0.13
N ASN A 141 10.15 -16.92 0.48
CA ASN A 141 8.94 -17.66 0.87
C ASN A 141 9.12 -18.61 2.09
N GLU A 142 10.04 -18.28 3.00
CA GLU A 142 10.39 -19.10 4.18
C GLU A 142 9.82 -18.56 5.49
N THR A 143 9.23 -17.36 5.47
CA THR A 143 8.69 -16.69 6.65
C THR A 143 7.65 -17.54 7.39
N GLN A 144 7.70 -17.48 8.73
CA GLN A 144 6.75 -18.16 9.62
C GLN A 144 5.67 -17.22 10.18
N SER A 145 5.56 -15.99 9.65
CA SER A 145 4.47 -15.10 10.00
C SER A 145 3.12 -15.69 9.56
N GLU A 146 2.05 -15.34 10.28
CA GLU A 146 0.71 -15.78 9.94
C GLU A 146 0.27 -15.29 8.55
N VAL A 147 0.69 -14.07 8.16
CA VAL A 147 0.49 -13.54 6.80
C VAL A 147 1.18 -14.43 5.76
N GLY A 148 2.45 -14.80 5.98
CA GLY A 148 3.17 -15.62 5.01
C GLY A 148 2.57 -17.03 4.87
N LYS A 149 2.18 -17.63 6.00
CA LYS A 149 1.46 -18.91 6.01
C LYS A 149 0.12 -18.81 5.27
N ALA A 150 -0.65 -17.74 5.50
CA ALA A 150 -1.94 -17.53 4.84
C ALA A 150 -1.78 -17.41 3.32
N ILE A 151 -0.79 -16.66 2.84
CA ILE A 151 -0.50 -16.51 1.41
C ILE A 151 -0.12 -17.85 0.77
N ARG A 152 0.77 -18.62 1.40
CA ARG A 152 1.12 -19.98 0.92
C ARG A 152 -0.09 -20.92 0.87
N ALA A 153 -1.02 -20.77 1.82
CA ALA A 153 -2.24 -21.56 1.89
C ALA A 153 -3.38 -21.04 0.99
N GLY A 154 -3.20 -19.93 0.27
CA GLY A 154 -4.27 -19.29 -0.50
C GLY A 154 -5.43 -18.77 0.35
N LYS A 155 -5.19 -18.50 1.63
CA LYS A 155 -6.20 -18.04 2.61
C LYS A 155 -6.22 -16.52 2.70
N ALA A 156 -7.32 -15.99 3.25
CA ALA A 156 -7.40 -14.58 3.66
C ALA A 156 -6.33 -14.25 4.70
N LEU A 157 -5.86 -13.00 4.70
CA LEU A 157 -4.89 -12.53 5.68
C LEU A 157 -5.54 -12.45 7.09
N PRO A 158 -4.76 -12.77 8.15
CA PRO A 158 -5.21 -12.68 9.54
C PRO A 158 -5.37 -11.24 10.03
#